data_AF-A0A4R6UHE8-F1
#
_entry.id   AF-A0A4R6UHE8-F1
#
_cell.length_a   1.000
_cell.length_b   1.000
_cell.length_c   1.000
_cell.angle_alpha   90.00
_cell.angle_beta   90.00
_cell.angle_gamma   90.00
#
_symmetry.space_group_name_H-M   'P 1'
#
loop_
_entity.id
_entity.type
_entity.pdbx_description
1 polymer ?
#
loop_
_entity_poly.entity_id
_entity_poly.type
_entity_poly.pdbx_seq_one_letter_code
_entity_poly.pdbx_strand_id
1 'polypeptide(L)'
;MDKKILIVSNSYDIHADLVMEKLQARGVEVFRLNQDNFPRDYGIAIQHGVSNVSCELGQLKSGQSLNLLDVGAIWTRKPAPFRFISDDLPAQERAFANAETAHLFNSILFSLDGFWMNHPKANRTALWKGEQLQRAAKFGFRVPRTLISNDPEQVRQFKQVLPGEMIVKTLSSASLSVEDVEPEFRQAGSLMTTIVDEQHMTSIDAVRELPCLFQEYVPKQYELRVTIIGQQVFAARIDSQRDQRTAIDYRDFSVDIPYQPERLSSELQTRCLGFVESYGLSYGAMDLIVTPDNEYVFLENNPSGQFLFIEQLVPELSMSDAVTDLLIRQSRQRR
;
A
#
# COMPACT_ATOMS: atom_id res chain seq x y z
N MET A 1 -20.26 25.66 -1.84
CA MET A 1 -18.82 25.74 -2.12
C MET A 1 -18.36 24.36 -2.56
N ASP A 2 -17.40 24.27 -3.46
CA ASP A 2 -16.77 22.98 -3.79
C ASP A 2 -16.03 22.50 -2.54
N LYS A 3 -16.28 21.26 -2.12
CA LYS A 3 -15.58 20.68 -0.97
C LYS A 3 -14.10 20.49 -1.32
N LYS A 4 -13.23 20.68 -0.32
CA LYS A 4 -11.78 20.57 -0.43
C LYS A 4 -11.32 19.12 -0.52
N ILE A 5 -10.15 18.91 -1.11
CA ILE A 5 -9.47 17.61 -1.11
C ILE A 5 -8.38 17.63 -0.04
N LEU A 6 -8.38 16.63 0.84
CA LEU A 6 -7.34 16.41 1.83
C LEU A 6 -6.41 15.27 1.36
N ILE A 7 -5.12 15.54 1.25
CA ILE A 7 -4.09 14.53 1.02
C ILE A 7 -3.34 14.31 2.33
N VAL A 8 -3.35 13.08 2.85
CA VAL A 8 -2.61 12.68 4.05
C VAL A 8 -1.43 11.84 3.61
N SER A 9 -0.21 12.37 3.78
CA SER A 9 1.02 11.68 3.40
C SER A 9 2.22 12.17 4.25
N ASN A 10 3.42 12.15 3.68
CA ASN A 10 4.64 12.71 4.26
C ASN A 10 5.33 13.66 3.27
N SER A 11 6.31 14.45 3.73
CA SER A 11 6.96 15.49 2.93
C SER A 11 7.82 14.99 1.76
N TYR A 12 8.14 13.69 1.69
CA TYR A 12 8.96 13.08 0.64
C TYR A 12 8.15 12.26 -0.37
N ASP A 13 6.82 12.28 -0.29
CA ASP A 13 5.96 11.49 -1.17
C ASP A 13 5.76 12.14 -2.55
N ILE A 14 6.56 11.69 -3.51
CA ILE A 14 6.52 12.13 -4.92
C ILE A 14 5.17 11.88 -5.61
N HIS A 15 4.38 10.92 -5.14
CA HIS A 15 3.03 10.71 -5.68
C HIS A 15 2.10 11.85 -5.28
N ALA A 16 2.18 12.25 -4.01
CA ALA A 16 1.40 13.36 -3.50
C ALA A 16 1.82 14.67 -4.17
N ASP A 17 3.12 14.88 -4.42
CA ASP A 17 3.62 16.04 -5.17
C ASP A 17 2.96 16.14 -6.56
N LEU A 18 3.07 15.09 -7.37
CA LEU A 18 2.56 15.08 -8.74
C LEU A 18 1.04 15.28 -8.82
N VAL A 19 0.28 14.58 -7.98
CA VAL A 19 -1.18 14.70 -7.98
C VAL A 19 -1.61 16.06 -7.44
N MET A 20 -0.92 16.60 -6.44
CA MET A 20 -1.20 17.95 -5.92
C MET A 20 -1.00 19.01 -7.01
N GLU A 21 0.09 18.92 -7.79
CA GLU A 21 0.32 19.80 -8.93
C GLU A 21 -0.80 19.69 -9.98
N LYS A 22 -1.22 18.47 -10.34
CA LYS A 22 -2.33 18.24 -11.28
C LYS A 22 -3.67 18.76 -10.76
N LEU A 23 -3.96 18.63 -9.47
CA LEU A 23 -5.16 19.19 -8.83
C LEU A 23 -5.16 20.72 -8.90
N GLN A 24 -4.03 21.35 -8.58
CA GLN A 24 -3.87 22.81 -8.61
C GLN A 24 -3.98 23.35 -10.03
N ALA A 25 -3.39 22.68 -11.02
CA ALA A 25 -3.51 23.03 -12.44
C ALA A 25 -4.97 22.96 -12.93
N ARG A 26 -5.83 22.16 -12.29
CA ARG A 26 -7.28 22.07 -12.53
C ARG A 26 -8.11 23.04 -11.68
N GLY A 27 -7.46 23.96 -10.96
CA GLY A 27 -8.11 24.99 -10.14
C GLY A 27 -8.79 24.44 -8.89
N VAL A 28 -8.38 23.27 -8.39
CA VAL A 28 -9.00 22.63 -7.22
C VAL A 28 -8.20 22.95 -5.96
N GLU A 29 -8.91 23.38 -4.92
CA GLU A 29 -8.32 23.60 -3.61
C GLU A 29 -7.97 22.27 -2.94
N VAL A 30 -6.69 22.13 -2.59
CA VAL A 30 -6.12 20.95 -1.95
C VAL A 30 -5.34 21.35 -0.71
N PHE A 31 -5.53 20.60 0.37
CA PHE A 31 -4.73 20.71 1.58
C PHE A 31 -3.92 19.42 1.75
N ARG A 32 -2.60 19.53 1.90
CA ARG A 32 -1.73 18.38 2.19
C ARG A 32 -1.32 18.39 3.66
N LEU A 33 -1.71 17.34 4.37
CA LEU A 33 -1.27 17.04 5.72
C LEU A 33 -0.07 16.09 5.67
N ASN A 34 1.12 16.64 5.88
CA ASN A 34 2.37 15.89 6.01
C ASN A 34 2.55 15.43 7.47
N GLN A 35 2.40 14.12 7.72
CA GLN A 35 2.44 13.52 9.05
C GLN A 35 3.82 13.66 9.73
N ASP A 36 4.89 13.65 8.95
CA ASP A 36 6.28 13.89 9.38
C ASP A 36 6.58 15.34 9.76
N ASN A 37 5.62 16.24 9.60
CA ASN A 37 5.65 17.60 10.13
C ASN A 37 4.61 17.82 11.25
N PHE A 38 3.80 16.81 11.57
CA PHE A 38 2.72 16.90 12.56
C PHE A 38 3.16 16.33 13.92
N PRO A 39 2.86 17.00 15.05
CA PRO A 39 2.14 18.25 15.17
C PRO A 39 3.02 19.51 15.01
N ARG A 40 4.36 19.39 14.97
CA ARG A 40 5.31 20.53 15.05
C ARG A 40 4.94 21.75 14.21
N ASP A 41 4.56 21.54 12.94
CA ASP A 41 4.34 22.63 11.97
C ASP A 41 2.85 22.95 11.75
N TYR A 42 1.95 22.45 12.61
CA TYR A 42 0.50 22.64 12.49
C TYR A 42 -0.14 23.19 13.78
N GLY A 43 -1.06 24.12 13.60
CA GLY A 43 -2.03 24.53 14.63
C GLY A 43 -3.30 23.72 14.47
N ILE A 44 -3.86 23.24 15.59
CA ILE A 44 -5.07 22.41 15.60
C ILE A 44 -5.99 22.96 16.68
N ALA A 45 -7.25 23.18 16.33
CA ALA A 45 -8.29 23.52 17.28
C ALA A 45 -9.52 22.65 17.01
N ILE A 46 -9.89 21.81 17.98
CA ILE A 46 -11.12 21.02 17.95
C ILE A 46 -11.95 21.44 19.15
N GLN A 47 -13.16 21.94 18.90
CA GLN A 47 -14.11 22.30 19.95
C GLN A 47 -15.37 21.48 19.79
N HIS A 48 -15.80 20.83 20.88
CA HIS A 48 -17.04 20.10 20.96
C HIS A 48 -18.00 20.83 21.90
N GLY A 49 -19.20 21.16 21.39
CA GLY A 49 -20.32 21.65 22.16
C GLY A 49 -21.58 20.84 21.86
N VAL A 50 -22.65 21.06 22.63
CA VAL A 50 -23.92 20.31 22.52
C VAL A 50 -24.53 20.37 21.12
N SER A 51 -24.34 21.47 20.39
CA SER A 51 -24.86 21.67 19.04
C SER A 51 -23.82 22.09 18.01
N ASN A 52 -22.59 22.38 18.42
CA ASN A 52 -21.56 22.96 17.57
C ASN A 52 -20.28 22.14 17.68
N VAL A 53 -19.77 21.67 16.55
CA VAL A 53 -18.43 21.12 16.43
C VAL A 53 -17.67 22.02 15.47
N SER A 54 -16.52 22.53 15.90
CA SER A 54 -15.57 23.19 15.00
C SER A 54 -14.27 22.41 15.02
N CYS A 55 -13.69 22.23 13.83
CA CYS A 55 -12.38 21.62 13.71
C CYS A 55 -11.58 22.33 12.62
N GLU A 56 -10.54 23.02 13.06
CA GLU A 56 -9.64 23.76 12.21
C GLU A 56 -8.23 23.17 12.31
N LEU A 57 -7.63 22.97 11.14
CA LEU A 57 -6.25 22.57 10.97
C LEU A 57 -5.53 23.66 10.16
N GLY A 58 -4.47 24.24 10.71
CA GLY A 58 -3.68 25.28 10.07
C GLY A 58 -2.23 24.87 9.92
N GLN A 59 -1.63 25.09 8.75
CA GLN A 59 -0.20 24.91 8.55
C GLN A 59 0.51 26.23 8.88
N LEU A 60 1.40 26.21 9.87
CA LEU A 60 1.91 27.42 10.52
C LEU A 60 2.84 28.28 9.65
N LYS A 61 3.58 27.65 8.71
CA LYS A 61 4.57 28.35 7.86
C LYS A 61 3.95 29.06 6.66
N SER A 62 2.94 28.43 6.06
CA SER A 62 2.23 28.89 4.86
C SER A 62 0.99 29.72 5.20
N GLY A 63 0.45 29.57 6.42
CA GLY A 63 -0.82 30.17 6.82
C GLY A 63 -2.05 29.47 6.20
N GLN A 64 -1.87 28.39 5.45
CA GLN A 64 -2.98 27.63 4.88
C GLN A 64 -3.83 27.03 6.00
N SER A 65 -5.15 27.16 5.91
CA SER A 65 -6.09 26.57 6.86
C SER A 65 -7.14 25.68 6.17
N LEU A 66 -7.60 24.70 6.92
CA LEU A 66 -8.62 23.75 6.54
C LEU A 66 -9.64 23.63 7.67
N ASN A 67 -10.88 24.03 7.39
CA ASN A 67 -12.01 23.55 8.18
C ASN A 67 -12.32 22.13 7.74
N LEU A 68 -12.26 21.19 8.68
CA LEU A 68 -12.45 19.77 8.36
C LEU A 68 -13.84 19.45 7.83
N LEU A 69 -14.85 20.26 8.16
CA LEU A 69 -16.21 20.11 7.63
C LEU A 69 -16.31 20.42 6.13
N ASP A 70 -15.33 21.13 5.57
CA ASP A 70 -15.27 21.45 4.14
C ASP A 70 -14.63 20.33 3.31
N VAL A 71 -14.15 19.25 3.92
CA VAL A 71 -13.49 18.14 3.22
C VAL A 71 -14.52 17.25 2.53
N GLY A 72 -14.30 16.95 1.25
CA GLY A 72 -15.19 16.09 0.45
C GLY A 72 -14.54 14.80 -0.03
N ALA A 73 -13.22 14.81 -0.22
CA ALA A 73 -12.44 13.65 -0.59
C ALA A 73 -11.11 13.62 0.18
N ILE A 74 -10.73 12.44 0.65
CA ILE A 74 -9.53 12.18 1.42
C ILE A 74 -8.69 11.14 0.70
N TRP A 75 -7.44 11.46 0.42
CA TRP A 75 -6.45 10.50 -0.05
C TRP A 75 -5.46 10.19 1.07
N THR A 76 -5.55 8.98 1.66
CA THR A 76 -4.54 8.50 2.61
C THR A 76 -3.47 7.71 1.88
N ARG A 77 -2.28 8.29 1.77
CA ARG A 77 -1.25 7.74 0.89
C ARG A 77 -0.16 6.99 1.64
N LYS A 78 0.65 7.69 2.44
CA LYS A 78 1.77 7.09 3.18
C LYS A 78 1.85 7.64 4.61
N PRO A 79 1.83 6.77 5.63
CA PRO A 79 2.10 7.21 6.99
C PRO A 79 3.57 7.62 7.13
N ALA A 80 3.87 8.38 8.18
CA ALA A 80 5.22 8.67 8.63
C ALA A 80 5.26 8.91 10.14
N PRO A 81 6.43 8.82 10.80
CA PRO A 81 6.56 9.17 12.21
C PRO A 81 6.12 10.62 12.48
N PHE A 82 5.58 10.90 13.66
CA PHE A 82 5.26 12.26 14.08
C PHE A 82 6.53 13.07 14.37
N ARG A 83 6.40 14.39 14.34
CA ARG A 83 7.47 15.33 14.63
C ARG A 83 7.08 16.32 15.70
N PHE A 84 7.94 16.47 16.70
CA PHE A 84 7.78 17.38 17.82
C PHE A 84 8.74 18.57 17.71
N ILE A 85 8.47 19.63 18.47
CA ILE A 85 9.35 20.81 18.55
C ILE A 85 10.67 20.43 19.22
N SER A 86 10.61 19.66 20.30
CA SER A 86 11.79 19.14 21.00
C SER A 86 12.31 17.90 20.28
N ASP A 87 13.58 17.96 19.87
CA ASP A 87 14.24 16.84 19.19
C ASP A 87 14.79 15.79 20.18
N ASP A 88 14.95 16.16 21.45
CA ASP A 88 15.63 15.43 22.52
C ASP A 88 14.70 14.89 23.62
N LEU A 89 13.40 14.73 23.34
CA LEU A 89 12.47 14.09 24.28
C LEU A 89 13.00 12.73 24.75
N PRO A 90 13.05 12.46 26.07
CA PRO A 90 13.41 11.15 26.57
C PRO A 90 12.40 10.09 26.14
N ALA A 91 12.78 8.81 26.22
CA ALA A 91 12.04 7.71 25.59
C ALA A 91 10.58 7.59 26.06
N GLN A 92 10.32 7.80 27.37
CA GLN A 92 8.98 7.69 27.94
C GLN A 92 8.07 8.83 27.46
N GLU A 93 8.57 10.07 27.47
CA GLU A 93 7.88 11.26 27.01
C GLU A 93 7.64 11.22 25.50
N ARG A 94 8.60 10.68 24.73
CA ARG A 94 8.44 10.45 23.29
C ARG A 94 7.35 9.42 23.00
N ALA A 95 7.31 8.33 23.75
CA ALA A 95 6.26 7.33 23.62
C ALA A 95 4.88 7.91 23.96
N PHE A 96 4.78 8.68 25.05
CA PHE A 96 3.56 9.37 25.44
C PHE A 96 3.12 10.39 24.37
N ALA A 97 4.03 11.25 23.89
CA ALA A 97 3.74 12.25 22.87
C ALA A 97 3.28 11.61 21.56
N ASN A 98 3.89 10.49 21.15
CA ASN A 98 3.45 9.72 19.99
C ASN A 98 2.05 9.14 20.18
N ALA A 99 1.74 8.59 21.35
CA ALA A 99 0.41 8.03 21.64
C ALA A 99 -0.69 9.11 21.63
N GLU A 100 -0.46 10.24 22.31
CA GLU A 100 -1.40 11.37 22.34
C GLU A 100 -1.62 11.95 20.93
N THR A 101 -0.53 12.13 20.18
CA THR A 101 -0.59 12.64 18.81
C THR A 101 -1.31 11.67 17.88
N ALA A 102 -1.03 10.36 17.98
CA ALA A 102 -1.74 9.34 17.22
C ALA A 102 -3.24 9.36 17.53
N HIS A 103 -3.61 9.53 18.79
CA HIS A 103 -5.00 9.57 19.21
C HIS A 103 -5.72 10.79 18.61
N LEU A 104 -5.13 11.98 18.70
CA LEU A 104 -5.65 13.20 18.09
C LEU A 104 -5.75 13.08 16.56
N PHE A 105 -4.67 12.66 15.92
CA PHE A 105 -4.58 12.53 14.46
C PHE A 105 -5.63 11.57 13.92
N ASN A 106 -5.79 10.41 14.56
CA ASN A 106 -6.83 9.45 14.18
C ASN A 106 -8.23 9.98 14.50
N SER A 107 -8.43 10.69 15.62
CA SER A 107 -9.73 11.29 15.94
C SER A 107 -10.16 12.31 14.89
N ILE A 108 -9.22 13.13 14.40
CA ILE A 108 -9.41 14.01 13.24
C ILE A 108 -9.80 13.18 12.02
N LEU A 109 -8.92 12.26 11.59
CA LEU A 109 -9.12 11.52 10.34
C LEU A 109 -10.44 10.74 10.34
N PHE A 110 -10.73 9.96 11.39
CA PHE A 110 -11.93 9.13 11.44
C PHE A 110 -13.23 9.91 11.69
N SER A 111 -13.15 11.21 11.99
CA SER A 111 -14.33 12.09 12.06
C SER A 111 -14.67 12.73 10.71
N LEU A 112 -13.79 12.61 9.70
CA LEU A 112 -14.05 13.17 8.38
C LEU A 112 -15.08 12.36 7.62
N ASP A 113 -16.17 13.04 7.27
CA ASP A 113 -17.12 12.57 6.28
C ASP A 113 -16.58 12.81 4.86
N GLY A 114 -16.97 11.94 3.93
CA GLY A 114 -16.62 12.11 2.52
C GLY A 114 -16.17 10.82 1.86
N PHE A 115 -15.60 10.98 0.68
CA PHE A 115 -14.98 9.88 -0.05
C PHE A 115 -13.56 9.63 0.45
N TRP A 116 -13.18 8.35 0.55
CA TRP A 116 -11.85 7.95 0.97
C TRP A 116 -11.17 7.07 -0.08
N MET A 117 -9.94 7.43 -0.44
CA MET A 117 -9.05 6.58 -1.21
C MET A 117 -7.79 6.32 -0.36
N ASN A 118 -7.65 5.21 0.34
CA ASN A 118 -8.72 4.41 0.88
C ASN A 118 -9.02 4.86 2.32
N HIS A 119 -10.08 4.32 2.93
CA HIS A 119 -10.32 4.54 4.35
C HIS A 119 -9.33 3.70 5.19
N PRO A 120 -8.68 4.23 6.24
CA PRO A 120 -7.65 3.50 6.99
C PRO A 120 -8.12 2.15 7.58
N LYS A 121 -9.39 2.05 8.00
CA LYS A 121 -9.98 0.76 8.46
C LYS A 121 -10.00 -0.30 7.34
N ALA A 122 -10.38 0.10 6.12
CA ALA A 122 -10.42 -0.79 4.96
C ALA A 122 -9.00 -1.17 4.51
N ASN A 123 -8.07 -0.23 4.52
CA ASN A 123 -6.65 -0.53 4.29
C ASN A 123 -6.15 -1.61 5.26
N ARG A 124 -6.45 -1.48 6.56
CA ARG A 124 -5.98 -2.43 7.58
C ARG A 124 -6.46 -3.86 7.34
N THR A 125 -7.73 -4.04 6.97
CA THR A 125 -8.28 -5.38 6.70
C THR A 125 -7.71 -5.99 5.43
N ALA A 126 -7.33 -5.16 4.46
CA ALA A 126 -6.74 -5.56 3.19
C ALA A 126 -5.23 -5.85 3.25
N LEU A 127 -4.58 -5.88 4.42
CA LEU A 127 -3.13 -6.18 4.55
C LEU A 127 -2.82 -7.66 4.82
N TRP A 128 -3.81 -8.44 5.25
CA TRP A 128 -3.57 -9.79 5.76
C TRP A 128 -3.43 -10.81 4.62
N LYS A 129 -2.19 -11.13 4.22
CA LYS A 129 -1.91 -11.99 3.05
C LYS A 129 -2.65 -13.33 3.05
N GLY A 130 -2.74 -14.00 4.20
CA GLY A 130 -3.50 -15.25 4.31
C GLY A 130 -5.00 -15.08 3.97
N GLU A 131 -5.61 -13.99 4.43
CA GLU A 131 -7.00 -13.67 4.13
C GLU A 131 -7.16 -13.20 2.68
N GLN A 132 -6.20 -12.45 2.13
CA GLN A 132 -6.19 -12.07 0.70
C GLN A 132 -6.23 -13.29 -0.20
N LEU A 133 -5.41 -14.32 0.07
CA LEU A 133 -5.40 -15.56 -0.74
C LEU A 133 -6.75 -16.28 -0.67
N GLN A 134 -7.35 -16.40 0.52
CA GLN A 134 -8.67 -17.00 0.68
C GLN A 134 -9.75 -16.22 -0.06
N ARG A 135 -9.70 -14.89 0.00
CA ARG A 135 -10.64 -14.01 -0.68
C ARG A 135 -10.46 -14.06 -2.19
N ALA A 136 -9.23 -14.03 -2.70
CA ALA A 136 -8.93 -14.11 -4.11
C ALA A 136 -9.49 -15.42 -4.72
N ALA A 137 -9.34 -16.55 -4.00
CA ALA A 137 -9.95 -17.81 -4.43
C ALA A 137 -11.49 -17.72 -4.57
N LYS A 138 -12.18 -17.01 -3.67
CA LYS A 138 -13.64 -16.77 -3.76
C LYS A 138 -14.03 -15.91 -4.96
N PHE A 139 -13.15 -15.04 -5.42
CA PHE A 139 -13.32 -14.24 -6.64
C PHE A 139 -12.87 -14.97 -7.92
N GLY A 140 -12.52 -16.26 -7.82
CA GLY A 140 -12.17 -17.09 -8.97
C GLY A 140 -10.74 -16.89 -9.46
N PHE A 141 -9.83 -16.38 -8.62
CA PHE A 141 -8.40 -16.42 -8.92
C PHE A 141 -7.82 -17.80 -8.58
N ARG A 142 -6.91 -18.29 -9.42
CA ARG A 142 -5.94 -19.30 -8.97
C ARG A 142 -5.04 -18.63 -7.94
N VAL A 143 -4.81 -19.30 -6.82
CA VAL A 143 -3.84 -18.90 -5.80
C VAL A 143 -2.78 -19.99 -5.66
N PRO A 144 -1.52 -19.66 -5.36
CA PRO A 144 -0.51 -20.69 -5.16
C PRO A 144 -0.83 -21.47 -3.89
N ARG A 145 -0.46 -22.76 -3.85
CA ARG A 145 -0.44 -23.52 -2.59
C ARG A 145 0.44 -22.79 -1.58
N THR A 146 -0.09 -22.55 -0.38
CA THR A 146 0.56 -21.74 0.65
C THR A 146 0.45 -22.43 2.01
N LEU A 147 1.54 -22.42 2.77
CA LEU A 147 1.59 -22.79 4.17
C LEU A 147 2.06 -21.58 4.99
N ILE A 148 1.34 -21.25 6.05
CA ILE A 148 1.80 -20.31 7.09
C ILE A 148 1.99 -21.12 8.36
N SER A 149 3.22 -21.26 8.84
CA SER A 149 3.56 -22.17 9.95
C SER A 149 4.79 -21.70 10.72
N ASN A 150 4.82 -22.02 12.01
CA ASN A 150 6.02 -22.02 12.86
C ASN A 150 6.45 -23.46 13.26
N ASP A 151 5.81 -24.48 12.69
CA ASP A 151 6.14 -25.90 12.90
C ASP A 151 7.03 -26.41 11.74
N PRO A 152 8.30 -26.75 12.00
CA PRO A 152 9.23 -27.26 10.98
C PRO A 152 8.74 -28.53 10.29
N GLU A 153 8.01 -29.40 10.99
CA GLU A 153 7.55 -30.66 10.43
C GLU A 153 6.44 -30.43 9.39
N GLN A 154 5.54 -29.51 9.67
CA GLN A 154 4.55 -29.06 8.69
C GLN A 154 5.22 -28.48 7.44
N VAL A 155 6.35 -27.77 7.58
CA VAL A 155 7.10 -27.24 6.43
C VAL A 155 7.76 -28.35 5.64
N ARG A 156 8.37 -29.35 6.30
CA ARG A 156 8.95 -30.53 5.62
C ARG A 156 7.88 -31.29 4.83
N GLN A 157 6.73 -31.54 5.44
CA GLN A 157 5.59 -32.20 4.79
C GLN A 157 5.07 -31.37 3.61
N PHE A 158 4.96 -30.06 3.77
CA PHE A 158 4.55 -29.17 2.70
C PHE A 158 5.53 -29.21 1.51
N LYS A 159 6.85 -29.12 1.74
CA LYS A 159 7.86 -29.26 0.68
C LYS A 159 7.74 -30.58 -0.08
N GLN A 160 7.43 -31.68 0.60
CA GLN A 160 7.29 -33.01 -0.01
C GLN A 160 6.07 -33.14 -0.95
N VAL A 161 4.97 -32.43 -0.67
CA VAL A 161 3.74 -32.50 -1.48
C VAL A 161 3.70 -31.49 -2.62
N LEU A 162 4.66 -30.57 -2.68
CA LEU A 162 4.75 -29.60 -3.78
C LEU A 162 5.26 -30.28 -5.06
N PRO A 163 4.71 -29.94 -6.23
CA PRO A 163 5.15 -30.48 -7.52
C PRO A 163 6.48 -29.86 -8.00
N GLY A 164 6.97 -28.83 -7.32
CA GLY A 164 8.15 -28.06 -7.70
C GLY A 164 8.73 -27.30 -6.51
N GLU A 165 9.48 -26.25 -6.80
CA GLU A 165 10.21 -25.49 -5.79
C GLU A 165 9.29 -24.83 -4.75
N MET A 166 9.80 -24.69 -3.53
CA MET A 166 9.17 -23.93 -2.46
C MET A 166 9.86 -22.58 -2.33
N ILE A 167 9.09 -21.53 -2.12
CA ILE A 167 9.60 -20.19 -1.78
C ILE A 167 9.19 -19.82 -0.36
N VAL A 168 9.99 -18.95 0.25
CA VAL A 168 9.65 -18.24 1.49
C VAL A 168 9.48 -16.76 1.21
N LYS A 169 8.47 -16.14 1.83
CA LYS A 169 8.17 -14.70 1.73
C LYS A 169 7.90 -14.11 3.10
N THR A 170 8.09 -12.80 3.23
CA THR A 170 7.64 -12.07 4.41
C THR A 170 6.13 -11.99 4.48
N LEU A 171 5.58 -12.15 5.69
CA LEU A 171 4.15 -12.00 5.98
C LEU A 171 3.72 -10.53 6.01
N SER A 172 4.56 -9.65 6.57
CA SER A 172 4.27 -8.23 6.77
C SER A 172 5.02 -7.37 5.74
N SER A 173 6.08 -6.68 6.17
CA SER A 173 6.93 -5.86 5.31
C SER A 173 8.14 -6.66 4.83
N ALA A 174 8.60 -6.39 3.61
CA ALA A 174 9.89 -6.87 3.13
C ALA A 174 11.04 -6.11 3.79
N SER A 175 10.81 -4.91 4.33
CA SER A 175 11.80 -4.21 5.14
C SER A 175 11.99 -4.95 6.46
N LEU A 176 13.21 -5.41 6.74
CA LEU A 176 13.63 -5.65 8.12
C LEU A 176 13.32 -4.36 8.88
N SER A 177 12.58 -4.41 9.98
CA SER A 177 12.04 -3.23 10.66
C SER A 177 13.15 -2.26 11.06
N VAL A 178 13.53 -1.36 10.15
CA VAL A 178 14.55 -0.34 10.32
C VAL A 178 14.07 0.74 11.29
N GLU A 179 12.74 0.92 11.42
CA GLU A 179 12.13 2.04 12.14
C GLU A 179 12.15 1.88 13.67
N ASP A 180 11.95 0.65 14.19
CA ASP A 180 11.90 0.34 15.63
C ASP A 180 13.27 -0.09 16.21
N VAL A 181 14.33 0.01 15.39
CA VAL A 181 15.69 -0.39 15.74
C VAL A 181 16.58 0.86 15.77
N GLU A 182 17.40 0.98 16.82
CA GLU A 182 18.35 2.07 16.98
C GLU A 182 19.22 2.22 15.71
N PRO A 183 19.55 3.46 15.29
CA PRO A 183 20.24 3.71 14.03
C PRO A 183 21.48 2.86 13.77
N GLU A 184 22.21 2.50 14.83
CA GLU A 184 23.45 1.72 14.80
C GLU A 184 23.24 0.23 14.49
N PHE A 185 22.03 -0.31 14.74
CA PHE A 185 21.68 -1.71 14.45
C PHE A 185 20.83 -1.86 13.19
N ARG A 186 20.55 -0.76 12.49
CA ARG A 186 19.82 -0.77 11.21
C ARG A 186 20.68 -1.41 10.14
N GLN A 187 20.29 -2.59 9.68
CA GLN A 187 20.77 -3.11 8.40
C GLN A 187 19.80 -2.70 7.29
N ALA A 188 20.32 -2.04 6.26
CA ALA A 188 19.58 -1.79 5.03
C ALA A 188 19.46 -3.12 4.28
N GLY A 189 18.29 -3.75 4.34
CA GLY A 189 18.00 -4.99 3.62
C GLY A 189 16.51 -5.20 3.44
N SER A 190 16.11 -5.60 2.23
CA SER A 190 14.77 -6.09 1.92
C SER A 190 14.83 -7.61 1.85
N LEU A 191 14.01 -8.29 2.65
CA LEU A 191 13.80 -9.73 2.52
C LEU A 191 12.93 -9.97 1.27
N MET A 192 13.59 -10.41 0.21
CA MET A 192 12.97 -10.74 -1.07
C MET A 192 12.31 -12.12 -1.02
N THR A 193 11.54 -12.44 -2.05
CA THR A 193 11.07 -13.82 -2.25
C THR A 193 12.27 -14.73 -2.54
N THR A 194 12.47 -15.76 -1.73
CA THR A 194 13.64 -16.63 -1.81
C THR A 194 13.22 -18.08 -2.04
N ILE A 195 13.89 -18.77 -2.97
CA ILE A 195 13.75 -20.23 -3.16
C ILE A 195 14.37 -20.95 -1.97
N VAL A 196 13.63 -21.89 -1.38
CA VAL A 196 14.06 -22.68 -0.22
C VAL A 196 14.87 -23.89 -0.68
N ASP A 197 16.17 -23.69 -0.83
CA ASP A 197 17.14 -24.73 -1.15
C ASP A 197 17.42 -25.70 0.03
N GLU A 198 18.34 -26.64 -0.18
CA GLU A 198 18.73 -27.63 0.82
C GLU A 198 19.49 -27.05 2.04
N GLN A 199 20.20 -25.92 1.87
CA GLN A 199 20.85 -25.24 2.98
C GLN A 199 19.82 -24.64 3.92
N HIS A 200 18.79 -23.97 3.38
CA HIS A 200 17.67 -23.48 4.16
C HIS A 200 16.94 -24.62 4.88
N MET A 201 16.73 -25.76 4.21
CA MET A 201 16.09 -26.93 4.83
C MET A 201 16.92 -27.55 5.97
N THR A 202 18.25 -27.47 5.90
CA THR A 202 19.13 -27.92 6.98
C THR A 202 18.92 -27.08 8.26
N SER A 203 18.53 -25.81 8.10
CA SER A 203 18.23 -24.88 9.21
C SER A 203 16.74 -24.66 9.44
N ILE A 204 15.87 -25.54 8.95
CA ILE A 204 14.41 -25.33 8.99
C ILE A 204 13.83 -25.23 10.40
N ASP A 205 14.52 -25.75 11.42
CA ASP A 205 14.09 -25.65 12.80
C ASP A 205 14.05 -24.19 13.31
N ALA A 206 14.74 -23.25 12.65
CA ALA A 206 14.66 -21.81 12.94
C ALA A 206 13.24 -21.24 12.74
N VAL A 207 12.37 -21.92 11.98
CA VAL A 207 10.96 -21.56 11.82
C VAL A 207 10.18 -21.59 13.15
N ARG A 208 10.71 -22.24 14.20
CA ARG A 208 10.10 -22.22 15.54
C ARG A 208 10.09 -20.82 16.17
N GLU A 209 10.99 -19.94 15.75
CA GLU A 209 11.13 -18.58 16.31
C GLU A 209 9.95 -17.68 15.92
N LEU A 210 9.37 -17.87 14.73
CA LEU A 210 8.26 -17.07 14.23
C LEU A 210 7.49 -17.78 13.10
N PRO A 211 6.19 -17.46 12.92
CA PRO A 211 5.46 -17.93 11.74
C PRO A 211 6.07 -17.42 10.45
N CYS A 212 6.32 -18.32 9.51
CA CYS A 212 6.82 -18.02 8.17
C CYS A 212 5.77 -18.35 7.10
N LEU A 213 5.76 -17.61 5.98
CA LEU A 213 4.94 -17.91 4.81
C LEU A 213 5.79 -18.67 3.79
N PHE A 214 5.45 -19.94 3.58
CA PHE A 214 5.94 -20.79 2.51
C PHE A 214 4.89 -20.91 1.42
N GLN A 215 5.33 -20.93 0.17
CA GLN A 215 4.43 -20.97 -0.97
C GLN A 215 5.04 -21.80 -2.09
N GLU A 216 4.22 -22.44 -2.93
CA GLU A 216 4.72 -23.08 -4.14
C GLU A 216 5.30 -22.00 -5.08
N TYR A 217 6.47 -22.27 -5.65
CA TYR A 217 6.97 -21.49 -6.76
C TYR A 217 6.17 -21.84 -8.00
N VAL A 218 5.46 -20.86 -8.55
CA VAL A 218 4.71 -21.02 -9.79
C VAL A 218 5.57 -20.49 -10.94
N PRO A 219 5.97 -21.33 -11.90
CA PRO A 219 6.64 -20.86 -13.11
C PRO A 219 5.79 -19.83 -13.84
N LYS A 220 6.42 -18.73 -14.26
CA LYS A 220 5.77 -17.58 -14.88
C LYS A 220 6.51 -17.19 -16.15
N GLN A 221 5.75 -16.81 -17.18
CA GLN A 221 6.32 -16.19 -18.39
C GLN A 221 6.49 -14.67 -18.22
N TYR A 222 5.63 -14.04 -17.40
CA TYR A 222 5.71 -12.62 -17.03
C TYR A 222 4.86 -12.33 -15.78
N GLU A 223 5.03 -11.13 -15.24
CA GLU A 223 4.25 -10.61 -14.11
C GLU A 223 3.30 -9.53 -14.57
N LEU A 224 2.23 -9.34 -13.81
CA LEU A 224 1.22 -8.31 -14.07
C LEU A 224 1.01 -7.47 -12.82
N ARG A 225 1.23 -6.16 -12.99
CA ARG A 225 0.87 -5.16 -12.01
C ARG A 225 -0.48 -4.57 -12.41
N VAL A 226 -1.54 -4.97 -11.71
CA VAL A 226 -2.90 -4.49 -11.98
C VAL A 226 -3.28 -3.45 -10.93
N THR A 227 -3.45 -2.19 -11.35
CA THR A 227 -3.82 -1.08 -10.47
C THR A 227 -5.28 -0.70 -10.69
N ILE A 228 -6.06 -0.72 -9.62
CA ILE A 228 -7.47 -0.30 -9.59
C ILE A 228 -7.53 1.13 -9.05
N ILE A 229 -8.21 2.03 -9.77
CA ILE A 229 -8.47 3.42 -9.34
C ILE A 229 -9.96 3.74 -9.59
N GLY A 230 -10.75 3.73 -8.52
CA GLY A 230 -12.21 3.72 -8.60
C GLY A 230 -12.67 2.52 -9.41
N GLN A 231 -13.41 2.76 -10.50
CA GLN A 231 -13.91 1.71 -11.40
C GLN A 231 -12.96 1.40 -12.57
N GLN A 232 -11.79 2.04 -12.63
CA GLN A 232 -10.85 1.87 -13.74
C GLN A 232 -9.78 0.82 -13.40
N VAL A 233 -9.45 -0.03 -14.38
CA VAL A 233 -8.46 -1.10 -14.27
C VAL A 233 -7.29 -0.79 -15.21
N PHE A 234 -6.11 -0.61 -14.64
CA PHE A 234 -4.85 -0.41 -15.36
C PHE A 234 -3.99 -1.65 -15.18
N ALA A 235 -3.36 -2.15 -16.23
CA ALA A 235 -2.47 -3.30 -16.12
C ALA A 235 -1.17 -3.06 -16.89
N ALA A 236 -0.05 -3.36 -16.24
CA ALA A 236 1.26 -3.39 -16.84
C ALA A 236 1.81 -4.80 -16.78
N ARG A 237 2.24 -5.32 -17.94
CA ARG A 237 3.06 -6.50 -18.08
C ARG A 237 4.50 -6.16 -17.76
N ILE A 238 5.14 -7.02 -16.96
CA ILE A 238 6.53 -6.92 -16.54
C ILE A 238 7.25 -8.18 -17.04
N ASP A 239 8.16 -8.03 -17.99
CA ASP A 239 8.89 -9.15 -18.60
C ASP A 239 10.04 -9.64 -17.71
N SER A 240 9.72 -10.07 -16.48
CA SER A 240 10.70 -10.42 -15.43
C SER A 240 11.60 -11.61 -15.75
N GLN A 241 11.28 -12.40 -16.77
CA GLN A 241 12.09 -13.52 -17.24
C GLN A 241 13.25 -13.10 -18.16
N ARG A 242 13.37 -11.80 -18.50
CA ARG A 242 14.46 -11.28 -19.35
C ARG A 242 15.81 -11.27 -18.66
N ASP A 243 15.85 -11.29 -17.33
CA ASP A 243 17.07 -11.37 -16.53
C ASP A 243 16.85 -12.36 -15.37
N GLN A 244 17.88 -13.14 -15.03
CA GLN A 244 17.80 -14.14 -13.96
C GLN A 244 17.58 -13.51 -12.58
N ARG A 245 18.08 -12.28 -12.36
CA ARG A 245 17.93 -11.54 -11.10
C ARG A 245 16.48 -11.16 -10.81
N THR A 246 15.67 -10.98 -11.85
CA THR A 246 14.25 -10.63 -11.75
C THR A 246 13.32 -11.83 -11.89
N ALA A 247 13.84 -13.01 -12.23
CA ALA A 247 13.03 -14.17 -12.61
C ALA A 247 12.19 -14.72 -11.44
N ILE A 248 12.71 -14.70 -10.22
CA ILE A 248 11.97 -15.09 -9.01
C ILE A 248 11.12 -13.94 -8.50
N ASP A 249 11.68 -12.73 -8.47
CA ASP A 249 11.09 -11.52 -7.90
C ASP A 249 11.53 -10.31 -8.74
N TYR A 250 10.58 -9.63 -9.40
CA TYR A 250 10.92 -8.54 -10.32
C TYR A 250 11.54 -7.30 -9.65
N ARG A 251 11.55 -7.24 -8.32
CA ARG A 251 11.89 -6.04 -7.54
C ARG A 251 13.39 -5.71 -7.47
N ASP A 252 14.19 -6.22 -8.40
CA ASP A 252 15.55 -5.72 -8.65
C ASP A 252 15.52 -4.59 -9.69
N PHE A 253 15.31 -3.37 -9.20
CA PHE A 253 15.25 -2.15 -10.03
C PHE A 253 16.60 -1.71 -10.61
N SER A 254 17.70 -2.41 -10.31
CA SER A 254 18.99 -2.17 -10.98
C SER A 254 19.04 -2.80 -12.38
N VAL A 255 18.04 -3.64 -12.71
CA VAL A 255 17.91 -4.32 -13.99
C VAL A 255 16.91 -3.59 -14.88
N ASP A 256 17.32 -3.33 -16.12
CA ASP A 256 16.42 -2.82 -17.15
C ASP A 256 15.65 -3.99 -17.79
N ILE A 257 14.41 -4.19 -17.35
CA ILE A 257 13.47 -5.16 -17.95
C ILE A 257 12.28 -4.42 -18.59
N PRO A 258 11.71 -4.93 -19.70
CA PRO A 258 10.59 -4.27 -20.36
C PRO A 258 9.31 -4.24 -19.51
N TYR A 259 8.63 -3.09 -19.58
CA TYR A 259 7.27 -2.89 -19.08
C TYR A 259 6.37 -2.48 -20.25
N GLN A 260 5.18 -3.04 -20.31
CA GLN A 260 4.26 -2.84 -21.42
C GLN A 260 2.82 -2.72 -20.91
N PRO A 261 1.96 -1.95 -21.57
CA PRO A 261 0.52 -1.95 -21.28
C PRO A 261 -0.04 -3.37 -21.53
N GLU A 262 -0.91 -3.85 -20.65
CA GLU A 262 -1.63 -5.12 -20.85
C GLU A 262 -3.14 -4.86 -20.89
N ARG A 263 -3.81 -5.43 -21.90
CA ARG A 263 -5.28 -5.42 -21.96
C ARG A 263 -5.85 -6.70 -21.38
N LEU A 264 -6.32 -6.63 -20.14
CA LEU A 264 -6.99 -7.75 -19.48
C LEU A 264 -8.35 -8.06 -20.14
N SER A 265 -8.77 -9.32 -20.12
CA SER A 265 -10.13 -9.71 -20.50
C SER A 265 -11.17 -9.07 -19.59
N SER A 266 -12.39 -8.84 -20.09
CA SER A 266 -13.48 -8.24 -19.28
C SER A 266 -13.78 -9.04 -18.01
N GLU A 267 -13.65 -10.36 -18.08
CA GLU A 267 -13.82 -11.25 -16.94
C GLU A 267 -12.75 -11.00 -15.87
N LEU A 268 -11.47 -10.94 -16.26
CA LEU A 268 -10.38 -10.69 -15.31
C LEU A 268 -10.46 -9.28 -14.71
N GLN A 269 -10.85 -8.27 -15.50
CA GLN A 269 -11.10 -6.91 -15.00
C GLN A 269 -12.19 -6.92 -13.92
N THR A 270 -13.30 -7.64 -14.15
CA THR A 270 -14.39 -7.75 -13.18
C THR A 270 -13.95 -8.47 -11.91
N ARG A 271 -13.13 -9.53 -12.02
CA ARG A 271 -12.56 -10.21 -10.84
C ARG A 271 -11.65 -9.29 -10.03
N CYS A 272 -10.75 -8.55 -10.68
CA CYS A 272 -9.84 -7.62 -10.01
C CYS A 272 -10.60 -6.47 -9.32
N LEU A 273 -11.56 -5.86 -10.03
CA LEU A 273 -12.39 -4.79 -9.47
C LEU A 273 -13.20 -5.29 -8.28
N GLY A 274 -13.90 -6.42 -8.43
CA GLY A 274 -14.72 -7.01 -7.36
C GLY A 274 -13.89 -7.40 -6.14
N PHE A 275 -12.66 -7.90 -6.33
CA PHE A 275 -11.74 -8.19 -5.22
C PHE A 275 -11.41 -6.92 -4.41
N VAL A 276 -11.00 -5.83 -5.06
CA VAL A 276 -10.65 -4.57 -4.40
C VAL A 276 -11.88 -3.93 -3.72
N GLU A 277 -13.02 -3.91 -4.41
CA GLU A 277 -14.29 -3.40 -3.86
C GLU A 277 -14.76 -4.19 -2.64
N SER A 278 -14.50 -5.49 -2.59
CA SER A 278 -14.93 -6.34 -1.46
C SER A 278 -14.27 -6.00 -0.12
N TYR A 279 -13.16 -5.24 -0.14
CA TYR A 279 -12.54 -4.66 1.06
C TYR A 279 -13.07 -3.26 1.39
N GLY A 280 -13.93 -2.67 0.54
CA GLY A 280 -14.33 -1.28 0.63
C GLY A 280 -13.22 -0.32 0.17
N LEU A 281 -12.33 -0.76 -0.72
CA LEU A 281 -11.25 0.06 -1.27
C LEU A 281 -11.68 0.68 -2.60
N SER A 282 -11.20 1.88 -2.86
CA SER A 282 -11.26 2.55 -4.17
C SER A 282 -9.90 2.54 -4.89
N TYR A 283 -8.86 2.03 -4.23
CA TYR A 283 -7.54 1.87 -4.80
C TYR A 283 -6.93 0.54 -4.36
N GLY A 284 -6.27 -0.16 -5.27
CA GLY A 284 -5.49 -1.35 -4.96
C GLY A 284 -4.50 -1.65 -6.07
N ALA A 285 -3.27 -2.02 -5.71
CA ALA A 285 -2.27 -2.48 -6.66
C ALA A 285 -2.07 -3.99 -6.44
N MET A 286 -2.62 -4.78 -7.33
CA MET A 286 -2.56 -6.23 -7.32
C MET A 286 -1.36 -6.72 -8.11
N ASP A 287 -0.68 -7.72 -7.57
CA ASP A 287 0.38 -8.45 -8.25
C ASP A 287 -0.15 -9.83 -8.65
N LEU A 288 -0.17 -10.08 -9.96
CA LEU A 288 -0.50 -11.36 -10.57
C LEU A 288 0.72 -11.87 -11.33
N ILE A 289 0.74 -13.17 -11.62
CA ILE A 289 1.67 -13.76 -12.58
C ILE A 289 0.90 -14.52 -13.64
N VAL A 290 1.51 -14.64 -14.82
CA VAL A 290 0.96 -15.45 -15.91
C VAL A 290 1.87 -16.64 -16.14
N THR A 291 1.31 -17.85 -16.04
CA THR A 291 2.05 -19.10 -16.27
C THR A 291 2.36 -19.30 -17.76
N PRO A 292 3.33 -20.15 -18.13
CA PRO A 292 3.56 -20.53 -19.53
C PRO A 292 2.31 -21.07 -20.25
N ASP A 293 1.35 -21.64 -19.50
CA ASP A 293 0.06 -22.14 -19.99
C ASP A 293 -1.04 -21.05 -20.06
N ASN A 294 -0.68 -19.78 -19.86
CA ASN A 294 -1.56 -18.60 -19.87
C ASN A 294 -2.61 -18.56 -18.74
N GLU A 295 -2.29 -19.15 -17.58
CA GLU A 295 -3.13 -19.03 -16.39
C GLU A 295 -2.71 -17.81 -15.54
N TYR A 296 -3.70 -17.07 -15.03
CA TYR A 296 -3.48 -15.94 -14.13
C TYR A 296 -3.51 -16.42 -12.67
N VAL A 297 -2.43 -16.15 -11.94
CA VAL A 297 -2.30 -16.53 -10.53
C VAL A 297 -2.15 -15.28 -9.69
N PHE A 298 -3.01 -15.14 -8.67
CA PHE A 298 -2.97 -14.03 -7.72
C PHE A 298 -1.85 -14.22 -6.69
N LEU A 299 -1.03 -13.20 -6.48
CA LEU A 299 0.01 -13.21 -5.44
C LEU A 299 -0.40 -12.39 -4.22
N GLU A 300 -0.64 -11.09 -4.41
CA GLU A 300 -1.02 -10.18 -3.33
C GLU A 300 -1.74 -8.94 -3.85
N ASN A 301 -2.38 -8.21 -2.93
CA ASN A 301 -2.88 -6.86 -3.16
C ASN A 301 -2.22 -5.89 -2.17
N ASN A 302 -1.69 -4.80 -2.70
CA ASN A 302 -1.18 -3.69 -1.93
C ASN A 302 -2.16 -2.50 -1.98
N PRO A 303 -2.95 -2.26 -0.91
CA PRO A 303 -3.96 -1.21 -0.90
C PRO A 303 -3.38 0.22 -0.86
N SER A 304 -2.05 0.35 -0.73
CA SER A 304 -1.31 1.62 -0.85
C SER A 304 -0.08 1.46 -1.75
N GLY A 305 -0.15 0.55 -2.74
CA GLY A 305 0.97 0.25 -3.63
C GLY A 305 1.44 1.46 -4.44
N GLN A 306 2.70 1.46 -4.85
CA GLN A 306 3.26 2.48 -5.75
C GLN A 306 2.74 2.21 -7.18
N PHE A 307 2.25 3.25 -7.85
CA PHE A 307 1.83 3.24 -9.26
C PHE A 307 2.71 4.11 -10.19
N LEU A 308 3.42 5.12 -9.67
CA LEU A 308 4.07 6.15 -10.46
C LEU A 308 5.26 5.59 -11.24
N PHE A 309 6.04 4.66 -10.67
CA PHE A 309 7.13 4.02 -11.40
C PHE A 309 6.62 3.23 -12.61
N ILE A 310 5.44 2.61 -12.51
CA ILE A 310 4.79 1.91 -13.63
C ILE A 310 4.35 2.91 -14.68
N GLU A 311 3.73 4.03 -14.28
CA GLU A 311 3.33 5.08 -15.21
C GLU A 311 4.54 5.74 -15.89
N GLN A 312 5.67 5.90 -15.20
CA GLN A 312 6.91 6.41 -15.80
C GLN A 312 7.45 5.48 -16.90
N LEU A 313 7.33 4.17 -16.69
CA LEU A 313 7.77 3.15 -17.66
C LEU A 313 6.71 2.87 -18.74
N VAL A 314 5.44 3.11 -18.43
CA VAL A 314 4.28 2.92 -19.32
C VAL A 314 3.35 4.15 -19.28
N PRO A 315 3.74 5.29 -19.90
CA PRO A 315 3.05 6.57 -19.75
C PRO A 315 1.58 6.59 -20.21
N GLU A 316 1.26 5.74 -21.17
CA GLU A 316 -0.11 5.57 -21.70
C GLU A 316 -1.13 5.07 -20.67
N LEU A 317 -0.70 4.51 -19.53
CA LEU A 317 -1.63 4.16 -18.45
C LEU A 317 -2.19 5.39 -17.73
N SER A 318 -1.46 6.53 -17.72
CA SER A 318 -1.94 7.83 -17.19
C SER A 318 -2.64 7.74 -15.81
N MET A 319 -2.11 6.90 -14.92
CA MET A 319 -2.74 6.58 -13.62
C MET A 319 -2.84 7.79 -12.69
N SER A 320 -1.86 8.71 -12.75
CA SER A 320 -1.89 9.97 -12.00
C SER A 320 -3.09 10.84 -12.38
N ASP A 321 -3.51 10.84 -13.64
CA ASP A 321 -4.70 11.55 -14.09
C ASP A 321 -5.97 10.87 -13.58
N ALA A 322 -6.03 9.54 -13.60
CA ALA A 322 -7.16 8.78 -13.07
C ALA A 322 -7.34 9.01 -11.56
N VAL A 323 -6.26 9.07 -10.78
CA VAL A 323 -6.30 9.44 -9.35
C VAL A 323 -6.85 10.85 -9.19
N THR A 324 -6.31 11.80 -9.95
CA THR A 324 -6.70 13.20 -9.87
C THR A 324 -8.19 13.37 -10.20
N ASP A 325 -8.66 12.78 -11.30
CA ASP A 325 -10.06 12.86 -11.73
C ASP A 325 -11.02 12.20 -10.75
N LEU A 326 -10.61 11.07 -10.15
CA LEU A 326 -11.39 10.42 -9.11
C LEU A 326 -11.59 11.34 -7.90
N LEU A 327 -10.52 11.96 -7.39
CA LEU A 327 -10.59 12.85 -6.23
C LEU A 327 -11.46 14.09 -6.53
N ILE A 328 -11.30 14.71 -7.70
CA ILE A 328 -12.11 15.87 -8.13
C ILE A 328 -13.59 15.50 -8.25
N ARG A 329 -13.89 14.37 -8.91
CA ARG A 329 -15.28 13.93 -9.08
C ARG A 329 -15.94 13.66 -7.73
N GLN A 330 -15.23 12.98 -6.84
CA GLN A 330 -15.78 12.57 -5.54
C GLN A 330 -15.92 13.74 -4.56
N SER A 331 -15.02 14.73 -4.60
CA SER A 331 -15.17 15.92 -3.76
C SER A 331 -16.43 16.73 -4.10
N ARG A 332 -16.88 16.69 -5.36
CA ARG A 332 -18.07 17.41 -5.83
C ARG A 332 -19.40 16.67 -5.65
N GLN A 333 -19.40 15.33 -5.59
CA GLN A 333 -20.62 14.51 -5.65
C GLN A 333 -21.38 14.38 -4.31
N ARG A 334 -20.72 14.58 -3.17
CA ARG A 334 -21.35 14.45 -1.84
C ARG A 334 -21.66 15.82 -1.25
N ARG A 335 -22.85 16.35 -1.60
CA ARG A 335 -23.50 17.45 -0.87
C ARG A 335 -24.15 16.92 0.39
#